data_AF-A0A923Q212-F1
#
_entry.id   AF-A0A923Q212-F1
#
_cell.length_a   1.000
_cell.length_b   1.000
_cell.length_c   1.000
_cell.angle_alpha   90.00
_cell.angle_beta   90.00
_cell.angle_gamma   90.00
#
_symmetry.space_group_name_H-M   'P 1'
#
loop_
_entity.id
_entity.type
_entity.pdbx_description
1 polymer ?
#
loop_
_entity_poly.entity_id
_entity_poly.type
_entity_poly.pdbx_seq_one_letter_code
_entity_poly.pdbx_strand_id
1 'polypeptide(L)'
;MSVFNKQIVWIEKTFSEIKVSSEVALDLKYSTQDNFMNKNVYEKFDRCFVSSVTFQKFERACAKLRTEYPMLQFLIWDALRPRSVQAHFYEFLK
;
A
#
# COMPACT_ATOMS: atom_id res chain seq x y z
N MET A 1 -16.07 11.36 14.20
CA MET A 1 -14.96 10.79 13.39
C MET A 1 -14.55 11.80 12.33
N SER A 2 -13.25 12.03 12.14
CA SER A 2 -12.73 12.90 11.08
C SER A 2 -13.08 12.36 9.68
N VAL A 3 -13.04 13.23 8.66
CA VAL A 3 -13.23 12.81 7.25
C VAL A 3 -12.21 11.74 6.86
N PHE A 4 -10.97 11.89 7.32
CA PHE A 4 -9.91 10.91 7.10
C PHE A 4 -10.25 9.54 7.73
N ASN A 5 -10.69 9.50 8.98
CA ASN A 5 -11.06 8.23 9.63
C ASN A 5 -12.24 7.55 8.92
N LYS A 6 -13.23 8.32 8.45
CA LYS A 6 -14.33 7.76 7.65
C LYS A 6 -13.83 7.13 6.35
N GLN A 7 -12.86 7.76 5.69
CA GLN A 7 -12.24 7.24 4.48
C GLN A 7 -11.47 5.94 4.76
N ILE A 8 -10.70 5.87 5.84
CA ILE A 8 -9.97 4.64 6.22
C ILE A 8 -10.94 3.50 6.49
N VAL A 9 -12.00 3.72 7.27
CA VAL A 9 -13.02 2.69 7.55
C VAL A 9 -13.68 2.20 6.26
N TRP A 10 -13.93 3.09 5.29
CA TRP A 10 -14.46 2.70 3.99
C TRP A 10 -13.45 1.87 3.19
N ILE A 11 -12.17 2.24 3.20
CA ILE A 11 -11.10 1.50 2.54
C ILE A 11 -11.03 0.06 3.10
N GLU A 12 -10.97 -0.08 4.42
CA GLU A 12 -10.86 -1.38 5.10
C GLU A 12 -12.02 -2.33 4.79
N LYS A 13 -13.21 -1.79 4.47
CA LYS A 13 -14.39 -2.58 4.08
C LYS A 13 -14.46 -2.90 2.59
N THR A 14 -13.79 -2.11 1.76
CA THR A 14 -13.99 -2.14 0.29
C THR A 14 -12.80 -2.75 -0.44
N PHE A 15 -11.61 -2.65 0.13
CA PHE A 15 -10.36 -3.05 -0.49
C PHE A 15 -9.77 -4.26 0.23
N SER A 16 -8.92 -4.99 -0.48
CA SER A 16 -8.22 -6.15 0.04
C SER A 16 -6.87 -5.73 0.59
N GLU A 17 -6.54 -6.21 1.78
CA GLU A 17 -5.24 -5.98 2.41
C GLU A 17 -4.24 -7.04 1.99
N ILE A 18 -3.08 -6.59 1.49
CA ILE A 18 -1.89 -7.43 1.36
C ILE A 18 -1.13 -7.39 2.68
N LYS A 19 -0.78 -8.57 3.20
CA LYS A 19 0.00 -8.73 4.43
C LYS A 19 1.38 -9.30 4.11
N VAL A 20 2.32 -9.11 5.03
CA VAL A 20 3.64 -9.75 4.98
C VAL A 20 3.48 -11.27 4.94
N SER A 21 4.24 -11.93 4.06
CA SER A 21 4.29 -13.38 3.92
C SER A 21 5.70 -13.82 3.48
N SER A 22 5.89 -15.11 3.22
CA SER A 22 7.13 -15.61 2.62
C SER A 22 7.41 -15.05 1.22
N GLU A 23 6.42 -14.49 0.51
CA GLU A 23 6.59 -13.88 -0.83
C GLU A 23 6.52 -12.36 -0.79
N VAL A 24 6.20 -11.76 0.36
CA VAL A 24 5.81 -10.36 0.44
C VAL A 24 6.49 -9.68 1.61
N ALA A 25 7.31 -8.69 1.31
CA ALA A 25 7.81 -7.69 2.23
C ALA A 25 7.11 -6.35 1.99
N LEU A 26 6.87 -5.60 3.07
CA LEU A 26 6.26 -4.26 3.00
C LEU A 26 7.27 -3.23 3.48
N ASP A 27 7.43 -2.17 2.69
CA ASP A 27 8.26 -1.01 3.00
C ASP A 27 7.56 0.23 2.44
N LEU A 28 6.37 0.50 2.98
CA LEU A 28 5.46 1.54 2.50
C LEU A 28 6.11 2.93 2.65
N LYS A 29 6.80 3.41 1.61
CA LYS A 29 7.70 4.57 1.68
C LYS A 29 7.01 5.84 2.15
N TYR A 30 5.74 5.99 1.79
CA TYR A 30 4.96 7.18 2.17
C TYR A 30 4.37 7.13 3.58
N SER A 31 4.49 5.99 4.29
CA SER A 31 4.25 5.92 5.74
C SER A 31 5.54 6.13 6.56
N THR A 32 6.67 6.43 5.93
CA THR A 32 7.95 6.74 6.57
C THR A 32 8.45 8.11 6.13
N GLN A 33 9.63 8.52 6.60
CA GLN A 33 10.32 9.72 6.07
C GLN A 33 11.24 9.39 4.89
N ASP A 34 11.43 8.11 4.56
CA ASP A 34 12.28 7.66 3.45
C ASP A 34 11.52 7.73 2.12
N ASN A 35 11.24 8.96 1.68
CA ASN A 35 10.62 9.25 0.39
C ASN A 35 11.04 10.65 -0.07
N PHE A 36 10.73 10.99 -1.32
CA PHE A 36 11.16 12.26 -1.92
C PHE A 36 10.62 13.51 -1.20
N MET A 37 9.56 13.38 -0.39
CA MET A 37 8.97 14.47 0.39
C MET A 37 9.60 14.60 1.79
N ASN A 38 10.44 13.63 2.21
CA ASN A 38 11.03 13.52 3.54
C ASN A 38 10.00 13.62 4.69
N LYS A 39 8.78 13.12 4.46
CA LYS A 39 7.65 13.23 5.39
C LYS A 39 6.84 11.94 5.40
N ASN A 40 6.33 11.56 6.58
CA ASN A 40 5.29 10.53 6.67
C ASN A 40 3.98 11.15 6.16
N VAL A 41 3.67 10.91 4.89
CA VAL A 41 2.49 11.48 4.20
C VAL A 41 1.22 10.70 4.53
N TYR A 42 1.35 9.42 4.89
CA TYR A 42 0.20 8.54 5.16
C TYR A 42 -0.27 8.65 6.61
N GLU A 43 0.49 9.32 7.48
CA GLU A 43 0.24 9.46 8.91
C GLU A 43 0.01 8.10 9.58
N LYS A 44 -1.26 7.73 9.81
CA LYS A 44 -1.70 6.48 10.45
C LYS A 44 -2.17 5.42 9.45
N PHE A 45 -2.07 5.67 8.15
CA PHE A 45 -2.45 4.73 7.12
C PHE A 45 -1.23 3.92 6.66
N ASP A 46 -0.77 3.01 7.52
CA ASP A 46 0.44 2.20 7.37
C ASP A 46 0.16 0.77 6.86
N ARG A 47 -0.97 0.57 6.17
CA ARG A 47 -1.45 -0.72 5.70
C ARG A 47 -1.52 -0.78 4.17
N CYS A 48 -1.22 -1.95 3.61
CA CYS A 48 -1.14 -2.14 2.17
C CYS A 48 -2.49 -2.60 1.59
N PHE A 49 -3.35 -1.67 1.21
CA PHE A 49 -4.62 -1.99 0.55
C PHE A 49 -4.53 -1.92 -0.97
N VAL A 50 -5.22 -2.81 -1.67
CA VAL A 50 -5.36 -2.82 -3.13
C VAL A 50 -6.79 -3.17 -3.54
N SER A 51 -7.18 -2.89 -4.80
CA SER A 51 -8.48 -3.32 -5.30
C SER A 51 -8.57 -4.85 -5.32
N SER A 52 -9.79 -5.40 -5.24
CA SER A 52 -10.01 -6.85 -5.26
C SER A 52 -9.42 -7.52 -6.51
N VAL A 53 -9.52 -6.88 -7.68
CA VAL A 53 -8.94 -7.37 -8.93
C VAL A 53 -7.42 -7.39 -8.87
N THR A 54 -6.79 -6.34 -8.32
CA THR A 54 -5.33 -6.31 -8.14
C THR A 54 -4.88 -7.37 -7.14
N PHE A 55 -5.61 -7.56 -6.04
CA PHE A 55 -5.32 -8.59 -5.05
C PHE A 55 -5.30 -9.99 -5.68
N GLN A 56 -6.34 -10.37 -6.43
CA GLN A 56 -6.42 -11.67 -7.10
C GLN A 56 -5.29 -11.88 -8.11
N LYS A 57 -4.88 -10.83 -8.83
CA LYS A 57 -3.73 -10.90 -9.74
C LYS A 57 -2.42 -11.06 -8.98
N PHE A 58 -2.28 -10.34 -7.87
CA PHE A 58 -1.11 -10.40 -7.01
C PHE A 58 -0.96 -11.79 -6.36
N GLU A 59 -2.04 -12.41 -5.90
CA GLU A 59 -2.00 -13.79 -5.39
C GLU A 59 -1.48 -14.79 -6.42
N ARG A 60 -1.89 -14.65 -7.69
CA ARG A 60 -1.37 -15.49 -8.78
C ARG A 60 0.12 -15.21 -9.05
N ALA A 61 0.54 -13.96 -8.93
CA ALA A 61 1.95 -13.58 -9.04
C ALA A 61 2.78 -14.20 -7.89
N CYS A 62 2.29 -14.14 -6.65
CA CYS A 62 2.91 -14.79 -5.49
C CYS A 62 2.99 -16.32 -5.68
N ALA A 63 1.95 -16.95 -6.22
CA ALA A 63 1.97 -18.38 -6.53
C ALA A 63 3.07 -18.73 -7.54
N LYS A 64 3.18 -17.96 -8.64
CA LYS A 64 4.26 -18.15 -9.62
C LYS A 64 5.64 -17.89 -9.02
N LEU A 65 5.80 -16.82 -8.23
CA LEU A 65 7.06 -16.50 -7.57
C LEU A 65 7.51 -17.64 -6.66
N ARG A 66 6.60 -18.19 -5.86
CA ARG A 66 6.88 -19.32 -4.97
C ARG A 66 7.36 -20.57 -5.72
N THR A 67 6.79 -20.84 -6.89
CA THR A 67 7.13 -22.02 -7.70
C THR A 67 8.42 -21.82 -8.51
N GLU A 68 8.59 -20.67 -9.13
CA GLU A 68 9.66 -20.43 -10.10
C GLU A 68 10.91 -19.82 -9.45
N TYR A 69 10.75 -19.02 -8.38
CA TYR A 69 11.81 -18.28 -7.71
C TYR A 69 11.61 -18.24 -6.18
N PRO A 70 11.64 -19.40 -5.47
CA PRO A 70 11.28 -19.51 -4.06
C PRO A 70 12.16 -18.68 -3.10
N MET A 71 13.31 -18.19 -3.57
CA MET A 71 14.24 -17.36 -2.79
C MET A 71 13.94 -15.86 -2.91
N LEU A 72 12.99 -15.46 -3.75
CA LEU A 72 12.65 -14.06 -3.99
C LEU A 72 11.34 -13.67 -3.30
N GLN A 73 11.21 -12.38 -3.03
CA GLN A 73 10.01 -11.75 -2.49
C GLN A 73 9.64 -10.51 -3.32
N PHE A 74 8.36 -10.20 -3.37
CA PHE A 74 7.88 -8.87 -3.73
C PHE A 74 8.14 -7.91 -2.58
N LEU A 75 8.77 -6.78 -2.87
CA LEU A 75 8.87 -5.65 -1.97
C LEU A 75 7.86 -4.57 -2.40
N ILE A 76 6.87 -4.29 -1.55
CA ILE A 76 5.83 -3.31 -1.86
C ILE A 76 6.16 -1.98 -1.18
N TRP A 77 6.41 -0.96 -2.01
CA TRP A 77 6.70 0.40 -1.57
C TRP A 77 5.48 1.31 -1.49
N ASP A 78 4.43 1.02 -2.24
CA ASP A 78 3.20 1.80 -2.24
C ASP A 78 2.02 0.98 -2.79
N ALA A 79 0.81 1.39 -2.41
CA ALA A 79 -0.43 0.72 -2.76
C ALA A 79 -1.58 1.74 -2.94
N LEU A 80 -2.79 1.41 -2.49
CA LEU A 80 -3.93 2.34 -2.53
C LEU A 80 -3.58 3.63 -1.79
N ARG A 81 -3.65 4.75 -2.49
CA ARG A 81 -3.47 6.08 -1.90
C ARG A 81 -4.83 6.74 -1.63
N PRO A 82 -5.12 7.16 -0.38
CA PRO A 82 -6.29 7.96 -0.10
C PRO A 82 -6.28 9.28 -0.90
N ARG A 83 -7.45 9.75 -1.35
CA ARG A 83 -7.52 10.98 -2.17
C ARG A 83 -7.03 12.23 -1.44
N SER A 84 -7.24 12.32 -0.12
CA SER A 84 -6.70 13.40 0.71
C SER A 84 -5.17 13.43 0.64
N VAL A 85 -4.54 12.25 0.72
CA VAL A 85 -3.10 12.10 0.59
C VAL A 85 -2.61 12.46 -0.81
N GLN A 86 -3.32 12.02 -1.86
CA GLN A 86 -2.99 12.39 -3.23
C GLN A 86 -2.98 13.91 -3.45
N ALA A 87 -3.82 14.67 -2.73
CA ALA A 87 -3.81 16.13 -2.79
C ALA A 87 -2.51 16.72 -2.25
N HIS A 88 -1.96 16.17 -1.15
CA HIS A 88 -0.67 16.61 -0.59
C HIS A 88 0.50 16.41 -1.55
N PHE A 89 0.49 15.34 -2.34
CA PHE A 89 1.49 15.13 -3.40
C PHE A 89 1.39 16.21 -4.47
N TYR A 90 0.17 16.56 -4.88
CA TYR A 90 -0.04 17.59 -5.90
C TYR A 90 0.37 18.98 -5.41
N GLU A 91 0.11 19.30 -4.14
CA GLU A 91 0.55 20.54 -3.51
C GLU A 91 2.07 20.63 -3.39
N PHE A 92 2.74 19.52 -3.09
CA PHE A 92 4.21 19.48 -2.94
C PHE A 92 4.97 19.67 -4.25
N LEU A 93 4.39 19.28 -5.38
CA LEU A 93 5.01 19.38 -6.71
C LEU A 93 4.82 20.75 -7.39
N LYS A 94 4.12 21.68 -6.74
CA LYS A 94 3.98 23.07 -7.20
C LYS A 94 5.10 23.93 -6.66
#